data_AF-A0A3D5ZQI4-F1
#
_entry.id   AF-A0A3D5ZQI4-F1
#
_cell.length_a   1.000
_cell.length_b   1.000
_cell.length_c   1.000
_cell.angle_alpha   90.00
_cell.angle_beta   90.00
_cell.angle_gamma   90.00
#
_symmetry.space_group_name_H-M   'P 1'
#
loop_
_entity.id
_entity.type
_entity.pdbx_description
1 polymer ?
#
loop_
_entity_poly.entity_id
_entity_poly.type
_entity_poly.pdbx_seq_one_letter_code
_entity_poly.pdbx_strand_id
1 'polypeptide(L)'
;MNLPNKLTILRMILIPVFMAFYFLDMIPYNHVIAAGVFALAAFTDFLDGKIARKYNLVTNFGKFLDPIADKALVSTALIIYLTSAIAGKEALGFDPTIAYACCASVIVMRELIISGFRMIAAKNQVVLAADIWGKAKTFVTDFALAFLLVGTDLDGRLGEVVLVIGYVLFAIATLLTVISGVNYILKNPDVLKDKA
;
A
#
# COMPACT_ATOMS: atom_id res chain seq x y z
N MET A 1 17.13 21.03 -0.33
CA MET A 1 16.12 19.96 -0.49
C MET A 1 14.92 20.50 -1.23
N ASN A 2 14.50 19.83 -2.29
CA ASN A 2 13.35 20.25 -3.11
C ASN A 2 12.03 19.83 -2.46
N LEU A 3 10.92 20.42 -2.90
CA LEU A 3 9.58 20.15 -2.37
C LEU A 3 9.20 18.64 -2.38
N PRO A 4 9.46 17.86 -3.45
CA PRO A 4 9.17 16.42 -3.46
C PRO A 4 9.85 15.66 -2.32
N ASN A 5 11.16 15.88 -2.12
CA ASN A 5 11.90 15.21 -1.05
C ASN A 5 11.37 15.53 0.36
N LYS A 6 10.83 16.75 0.57
CA LYS A 6 10.20 17.12 1.84
C LYS A 6 8.90 16.35 2.05
N LEU A 7 8.12 16.11 0.99
CA LEU A 7 6.90 15.30 1.04
C LEU A 7 7.21 13.82 1.32
N THR A 8 8.26 13.25 0.71
CA THR A 8 8.69 11.87 1.02
C THR A 8 9.08 11.71 2.49
N ILE A 9 9.83 12.67 3.04
CA ILE A 9 10.23 12.65 4.46
C ILE A 9 9.02 12.84 5.37
N LEU A 10 8.11 13.75 5.00
CA LEU A 10 6.85 13.91 5.71
C LEU A 10 6.09 12.58 5.75
N ARG A 11 5.98 11.85 4.64
CA ARG A 11 5.35 10.52 4.62
C ARG A 11 6.01 9.56 5.60
N MET A 12 7.34 9.48 5.60
CA MET A 12 8.07 8.62 6.53
C MET A 12 7.80 8.99 8.00
N ILE A 13 7.61 10.27 8.31
CA ILE A 13 7.21 10.74 9.64
C ILE A 13 5.74 10.42 9.93
N LEU A 14 4.86 10.46 8.92
CA LEU A 14 3.45 10.12 9.08
C LEU A 14 3.21 8.64 9.36
N ILE A 15 4.12 7.72 8.97
CA ILE A 15 4.01 6.29 9.27
C ILE A 15 3.96 6.02 10.80
N PRO A 16 4.92 6.45 11.63
CA PRO A 16 4.83 6.27 13.07
C PRO A 16 3.68 7.06 13.70
N VAL A 17 3.29 8.21 13.14
CA VAL A 17 2.10 8.96 13.61
C VAL A 17 0.82 8.15 13.35
N PHE A 18 0.71 7.54 12.16
CA PHE A 18 -0.38 6.62 11.81
C PHE A 18 -0.44 5.44 12.78
N MET A 19 0.70 4.80 13.06
CA MET A 19 0.77 3.72 14.06
C MET A 19 0.38 4.19 15.46
N ALA A 20 0.84 5.38 15.87
CA ALA A 20 0.52 5.92 17.18
C ALA A 20 -1.00 6.12 17.32
N PHE A 21 -1.65 6.77 16.36
CA PHE A 21 -3.11 6.90 16.39
C PHE A 21 -3.80 5.55 16.36
N TYR A 22 -3.33 4.61 15.53
CA TYR A 22 -3.95 3.29 15.45
C TYR A 22 -3.96 2.52 16.79
N PHE A 23 -2.90 2.63 17.60
CA PHE A 23 -2.79 1.92 18.89
C PHE A 23 -3.20 2.75 20.13
N LEU A 24 -3.57 4.02 19.95
CA LEU A 24 -3.99 4.88 21.06
C LEU A 24 -5.48 4.70 21.35
N ASP A 25 -5.82 3.58 22.00
CA ASP A 25 -7.21 3.21 22.35
C ASP A 25 -7.91 4.21 23.30
N MET A 26 -7.15 5.13 23.90
CA MET A 26 -7.70 6.19 24.75
C MET A 26 -8.43 7.28 23.94
N ILE A 27 -8.20 7.33 22.63
CA ILE A 27 -8.78 8.34 21.73
C ILE A 27 -10.01 7.70 21.05
N PRO A 28 -11.21 8.29 21.16
CA PRO A 28 -12.36 7.80 20.43
C PRO A 28 -12.13 7.97 18.92
N TYR A 29 -12.58 7.00 18.12
CA TYR A 29 -12.39 6.97 16.67
C TYR A 29 -10.91 6.97 16.24
N ASN A 30 -10.06 6.30 17.02
CA ASN A 30 -8.62 6.21 16.79
C ASN A 30 -8.28 5.59 15.41
N HIS A 31 -9.03 4.57 14.96
CA HIS A 31 -8.85 3.96 13.65
C HIS A 31 -9.32 4.86 12.50
N VAL A 32 -10.38 5.67 12.67
CA VAL A 32 -10.79 6.70 11.69
C VAL A 32 -9.72 7.78 11.57
N ILE A 33 -9.17 8.24 12.69
CA ILE A 33 -8.07 9.23 12.68
C ILE A 33 -6.85 8.62 12.00
N ALA A 34 -6.51 7.37 12.31
CA ALA A 34 -5.44 6.64 11.65
C ALA A 34 -5.68 6.51 10.13
N ALA A 35 -6.92 6.23 9.69
CA ALA A 35 -7.29 6.21 8.28
C ALA A 35 -7.08 7.58 7.62
N GLY A 36 -7.40 8.68 8.32
CA GLY A 36 -7.12 10.04 7.87
C GLY A 36 -5.62 10.31 7.69
N VAL A 37 -4.80 9.91 8.67
CA VAL A 37 -3.33 10.04 8.57
C VAL A 37 -2.77 9.18 7.43
N PHE A 38 -3.25 7.95 7.29
CA PHE A 38 -2.90 7.05 6.18
C PHE A 38 -3.25 7.67 4.82
N ALA A 39 -4.47 8.19 4.67
CA ALA A 39 -4.92 8.82 3.44
C ALA A 39 -4.10 10.07 3.10
N LEU A 40 -3.76 10.90 4.10
CA LEU A 40 -2.86 12.04 3.92
C LEU A 40 -1.46 11.60 3.49
N ALA A 41 -0.92 10.55 4.12
CA ALA A 41 0.39 10.00 3.78
C ALA A 41 0.41 9.43 2.34
N ALA A 42 -0.61 8.66 1.95
CA ALA A 42 -0.76 8.15 0.58
C ALA A 42 -0.94 9.30 -0.44
N PHE A 43 -1.72 10.32 -0.10
CA PHE A 43 -1.92 11.48 -0.97
C PHE A 43 -0.62 12.26 -1.23
N THR A 44 0.28 12.33 -0.23
CA THR A 44 1.59 12.98 -0.44
C THR A 44 2.45 12.28 -1.50
N ASP A 45 2.30 10.96 -1.71
CA ASP A 45 3.00 10.20 -2.77
C ASP A 45 2.51 10.59 -4.16
N PHE A 46 1.20 10.70 -4.29
CA PHE A 46 0.64 11.15 -5.53
C PHE A 46 1.12 12.58 -5.89
N LEU A 47 1.20 13.46 -4.88
CA LEU A 47 1.65 14.83 -5.07
C LEU A 47 3.14 14.94 -5.39
N ASP A 48 4.02 14.26 -4.65
CA ASP A 48 5.46 14.40 -4.85
C ASP A 48 5.89 13.91 -6.24
N GLY A 49 5.33 12.79 -6.72
CA GLY A 49 5.59 12.26 -8.03
C GLY A 49 5.06 13.16 -9.14
N LYS A 50 3.90 13.80 -8.93
CA LYS A 50 3.34 14.77 -9.89
C LYS A 50 4.17 16.05 -9.95
N ILE A 51 4.60 16.58 -8.80
CA ILE A 51 5.41 17.80 -8.70
C ILE A 51 6.82 17.54 -9.27
N ALA A 52 7.46 16.43 -8.90
CA ALA A 52 8.79 16.06 -9.39
C ALA A 52 8.82 15.97 -10.92
N ARG A 53 7.82 15.32 -11.53
CA ARG A 53 7.69 15.22 -13.00
C ARG A 53 7.35 16.56 -13.66
N LYS A 54 6.45 17.34 -13.07
CA LYS A 54 6.00 18.62 -13.66
C LYS A 54 7.11 19.68 -13.66
N TYR A 55 7.92 19.73 -12.61
CA TYR A 55 8.95 20.75 -12.43
C TYR A 55 10.37 20.25 -12.71
N ASN A 56 10.54 19.04 -13.25
CA ASN A 56 11.84 18.39 -13.45
C ASN A 56 12.73 18.37 -12.19
N LEU A 57 12.11 18.30 -11.00
CA LEU A 57 12.80 18.32 -9.70
C LEU A 57 13.20 16.92 -9.23
N VAL A 58 13.52 16.03 -10.17
CA VAL A 58 13.84 14.64 -9.90
C VAL A 58 15.25 14.54 -9.32
N THR A 59 15.37 14.07 -8.08
CA THR A 59 16.67 13.90 -7.39
C THR A 59 17.00 12.43 -7.16
N ASN A 60 18.28 12.09 -7.04
CA ASN A 60 18.72 10.72 -6.71
C ASN A 60 18.22 10.28 -5.32
N PHE A 61 18.16 11.22 -4.37
CA PHE A 61 17.62 10.99 -3.04
C PHE A 61 16.13 10.63 -3.07
N GLY A 62 15.31 11.40 -3.81
CA GLY A 62 13.87 11.10 -3.98
C GLY A 62 13.66 9.75 -4.67
N LYS A 63 14.35 9.51 -5.79
CA LYS A 63 14.30 8.22 -6.51
C LYS A 63 14.59 7.00 -5.62
N PHE A 64 15.46 7.16 -4.62
CA PHE A 64 15.80 6.11 -3.67
C PHE A 64 14.76 5.97 -2.55
N LEU A 65 14.31 7.08 -1.95
CA LEU A 65 13.40 7.04 -0.81
C LEU A 65 11.93 6.79 -1.19
N ASP A 66 11.44 7.33 -2.30
CA ASP A 66 10.02 7.23 -2.66
C ASP A 66 9.55 5.76 -2.71
N PRO A 67 10.27 4.83 -3.37
CA PRO A 67 9.86 3.42 -3.42
C PRO A 67 9.97 2.66 -2.10
N ILE A 68 10.69 3.21 -1.11
CA ILE A 68 10.85 2.65 0.23
C ILE A 68 9.70 3.16 1.12
N ALA A 69 9.48 4.48 1.13
CA ALA A 69 8.45 5.13 1.93
C ALA A 69 7.04 4.67 1.53
N ASP A 70 6.79 4.50 0.23
CA ASP A 70 5.53 3.96 -0.31
C ASP A 70 5.24 2.54 0.24
N LYS A 71 6.19 1.61 0.09
CA LYS A 71 6.02 0.23 0.55
C LYS A 71 5.95 0.12 2.06
N ALA A 72 6.70 0.95 2.77
CA ALA A 72 6.67 0.99 4.23
C ALA A 72 5.27 1.37 4.72
N LEU A 73 4.65 2.43 4.17
CA LEU A 73 3.31 2.85 4.57
C LEU A 73 2.26 1.74 4.39
N VAL A 74 2.18 1.17 3.18
CA VAL A 74 1.17 0.14 2.87
C VAL A 74 1.43 -1.15 3.65
N SER A 75 2.70 -1.57 3.77
CA SER A 75 3.06 -2.78 4.51
C SER A 75 2.78 -2.62 6.00
N THR A 76 3.08 -1.46 6.58
CA THR A 76 2.72 -1.14 7.97
C THR A 76 1.21 -1.22 8.16
N ALA A 77 0.41 -0.61 7.27
CA ALA A 77 -1.05 -0.65 7.37
C ALA A 77 -1.60 -2.09 7.30
N LEU A 78 -1.10 -2.92 6.38
CA LEU A 78 -1.47 -4.33 6.27
C LEU A 78 -1.12 -5.13 7.53
N ILE A 79 0.06 -4.89 8.10
CA ILE A 79 0.55 -5.63 9.27
C ILE A 79 -0.22 -5.22 10.52
N ILE A 80 -0.36 -3.91 10.78
CA ILE A 80 -1.01 -3.48 12.02
C ILE A 80 -2.50 -3.82 12.02
N TYR A 81 -3.16 -3.85 10.87
CA TYR A 81 -4.57 -4.28 10.80
C TYR A 81 -4.80 -5.73 11.25
N LEU A 82 -3.76 -6.59 11.24
CA LEU A 82 -3.84 -7.93 11.86
C LEU A 82 -3.95 -7.88 13.38
N THR A 83 -3.54 -6.77 14.01
CA THR A 83 -3.50 -6.63 15.47
C THR A 83 -4.82 -6.15 16.06
N SER A 84 -5.61 -5.36 15.31
CA SER A 84 -7.05 -5.25 15.59
C SER A 84 -7.63 -6.64 15.35
N ALA A 85 -8.05 -7.34 16.41
CA ALA A 85 -8.79 -8.59 16.29
C ALA A 85 -9.88 -8.38 15.25
N ILE A 86 -9.75 -9.05 14.11
CA ILE A 86 -10.19 -8.48 12.85
C ILE A 86 -11.69 -8.13 12.88
N ALA A 87 -11.96 -6.82 12.85
CA ALA A 87 -13.31 -6.29 12.82
C ALA A 87 -14.03 -6.82 11.57
N GLY A 88 -15.26 -7.29 11.76
CA GLY A 88 -16.06 -7.83 10.66
C GLY A 88 -16.32 -9.33 10.73
N LYS A 89 -15.97 -10.03 11.81
CA LYS A 89 -16.52 -11.38 12.06
C LYS A 89 -18.06 -11.38 12.00
N GLU A 90 -18.69 -10.37 12.61
CA GLU A 90 -20.14 -10.17 12.54
C GLU A 90 -20.58 -9.76 11.12
N ALA A 91 -19.83 -8.85 10.48
CA ALA A 91 -20.15 -8.37 9.14
C ALA A 91 -20.05 -9.44 8.04
N LEU A 92 -19.11 -10.40 8.17
CA LEU A 92 -18.83 -11.45 7.19
C LEU A 92 -19.47 -12.79 7.56
N GLY A 93 -19.88 -12.99 8.81
CA GLY A 93 -20.42 -14.26 9.31
C GLY A 93 -19.38 -15.36 9.52
N PHE A 94 -18.09 -15.08 9.31
CA PHE A 94 -16.97 -15.98 9.60
C PHE A 94 -15.76 -15.17 10.07
N ASP A 95 -14.77 -15.82 10.68
CA ASP A 95 -13.52 -15.16 11.06
C ASP A 95 -12.61 -14.96 9.85
N PRO A 96 -12.40 -13.72 9.36
CA PRO A 96 -11.59 -13.46 8.17
C PRO A 96 -10.07 -13.49 8.46
N THR A 97 -9.64 -13.76 9.69
CA THR A 97 -8.24 -13.54 10.11
C THR A 97 -7.22 -14.27 9.26
N ILE A 98 -7.43 -15.56 9.05
CA ILE A 98 -6.51 -16.39 8.25
C ILE A 98 -6.51 -15.94 6.79
N ALA A 99 -7.69 -15.68 6.22
CA ALA A 99 -7.82 -15.22 4.84
C ALA A 99 -7.12 -13.87 4.64
N TYR A 100 -7.33 -12.92 5.55
CA TYR A 100 -6.70 -11.62 5.53
C TYR A 100 -5.17 -11.75 5.62
N ALA A 101 -4.64 -12.54 6.56
CA ALA A 101 -3.21 -12.74 6.72
C ALA A 101 -2.55 -13.34 5.46
N CYS A 102 -3.19 -14.32 4.83
CA CYS A 102 -2.74 -14.90 3.56
C CYS A 102 -2.72 -13.85 2.44
N CYS A 103 -3.81 -13.11 2.26
CA CYS A 103 -3.92 -12.06 1.25
C CYS A 103 -2.90 -10.92 1.47
N ALA A 104 -2.75 -10.43 2.70
CA ALA A 104 -1.77 -9.42 3.06
C ALA A 104 -0.34 -9.89 2.75
N SER A 105 -0.01 -11.14 3.10
CA SER A 105 1.29 -11.75 2.80
C SER A 105 1.56 -11.82 1.30
N VAL A 106 0.57 -12.20 0.48
CA VAL A 106 0.69 -12.20 -1.00
C VAL A 106 0.96 -10.80 -1.53
N ILE A 107 0.28 -9.77 -1.02
CA ILE A 107 0.49 -8.37 -1.40
C ILE A 107 1.92 -7.93 -1.08
N VAL A 108 2.40 -8.18 0.14
CA VAL A 108 3.76 -7.82 0.57
C VAL A 108 4.81 -8.57 -0.22
N MET A 109 4.69 -9.90 -0.36
CA MET A 109 5.62 -10.73 -1.12
C MET A 109 5.75 -10.25 -2.56
N ARG A 110 4.63 -9.96 -3.23
CA ARG A 110 4.66 -9.45 -4.60
C ARG A 110 5.38 -8.11 -4.70
N GLU A 111 5.18 -7.19 -3.76
CA GLU A 111 5.88 -5.91 -3.75
C GLU A 111 7.40 -6.06 -3.62
N LEU A 112 7.85 -7.01 -2.78
CA LEU A 112 9.26 -7.34 -2.65
C LEU A 112 9.83 -7.98 -3.93
N ILE A 113 9.12 -8.94 -4.53
CA ILE A 113 9.52 -9.62 -5.76
C ILE A 113 9.69 -8.61 -6.90
N ILE A 114 8.71 -7.74 -7.13
CA ILE A 114 8.76 -6.76 -8.23
C ILE A 114 9.83 -5.69 -7.99
N SER A 115 10.09 -5.34 -6.73
CA SER A 115 11.20 -4.45 -6.37
C SER A 115 12.56 -5.06 -6.69
N GLY A 116 12.76 -6.33 -6.30
CA GLY A 116 13.98 -7.07 -6.62
C GLY A 116 14.17 -7.24 -8.12
N PHE A 117 13.10 -7.59 -8.84
CA PHE A 117 13.11 -7.73 -10.30
C PHE A 117 13.51 -6.42 -11.00
N ARG A 118 12.97 -5.27 -10.56
CA ARG A 118 13.37 -3.95 -11.07
C ARG A 118 14.83 -3.62 -10.77
N MET A 119 15.34 -4.03 -9.62
CA MET A 119 16.75 -3.82 -9.25
C MET A 119 17.69 -4.60 -10.17
N ILE A 120 17.35 -5.86 -10.50
CA ILE A 120 18.10 -6.68 -11.46
C ILE A 120 18.05 -6.05 -12.86
N ALA A 121 16.87 -5.63 -13.32
CA ALA A 121 16.72 -4.97 -14.61
C ALA A 121 17.54 -3.68 -14.73
N ALA A 122 17.54 -2.86 -13.68
CA ALA A 122 18.34 -1.64 -13.62
C ALA A 122 19.85 -1.93 -13.71
N LYS A 123 20.33 -3.00 -13.08
CA LYS A 123 21.74 -3.45 -13.23
C LYS A 123 22.06 -3.80 -14.68
N ASN A 124 21.10 -4.38 -15.40
CA ASN A 124 21.22 -4.75 -16.81
C ASN A 124 20.95 -3.59 -17.79
N GLN A 125 20.80 -2.35 -17.30
CA GLN A 125 20.44 -1.16 -18.07
C GLN A 125 19.09 -1.27 -18.81
N VAL A 126 18.20 -2.13 -18.32
CA VAL A 126 16.83 -2.29 -18.85
C VAL A 126 15.87 -1.47 -17.98
N VAL A 127 15.27 -0.44 -18.58
CA VAL A 127 14.26 0.38 -17.90
C VAL A 127 12.89 -0.27 -18.08
N LEU A 128 12.37 -0.83 -16.98
CA LEU A 128 11.04 -1.43 -16.98
C LEU A 128 9.95 -0.37 -16.76
N ALA A 129 9.05 -0.24 -17.73
CA ALA A 129 7.92 0.66 -17.62
C ALA A 129 6.93 0.22 -16.52
N ALA A 130 6.21 1.19 -15.96
CA ALA A 130 5.13 0.91 -15.00
C ALA A 130 3.91 0.32 -15.72
N ASP A 131 3.46 -0.84 -15.26
CA ASP A 131 2.29 -1.53 -15.81
C ASP A 131 0.98 -0.98 -15.22
N ILE A 132 -0.08 -0.91 -16.03
CA ILE A 132 -1.39 -0.36 -15.63
C ILE A 132 -1.97 -1.14 -14.44
N TRP A 133 -1.81 -2.47 -14.45
CA TRP A 133 -2.27 -3.35 -13.38
C TRP A 133 -1.58 -3.05 -12.04
N GLY A 134 -0.31 -2.63 -12.07
CA GLY A 134 0.43 -2.24 -10.87
C GLY A 134 -0.12 -0.95 -10.24
N LYS A 135 -0.51 0.01 -11.08
CA LYS A 135 -1.16 1.25 -10.61
C LYS A 135 -2.54 0.96 -10.03
N ALA A 136 -3.38 0.23 -10.77
CA ALA A 136 -4.73 -0.13 -10.33
C ALA A 136 -4.70 -0.89 -9.00
N LYS A 137 -3.81 -1.88 -8.86
CA LYS A 137 -3.59 -2.63 -7.62
C LYS A 137 -3.30 -1.70 -6.43
N THR A 138 -2.41 -0.73 -6.60
CA THR A 138 -2.01 0.18 -5.51
C THR A 138 -3.20 1.02 -5.06
N PHE A 139 -3.90 1.68 -6.00
CA PHE A 139 -5.10 2.44 -5.70
C PHE A 139 -6.15 1.58 -4.96
N VAL A 140 -6.46 0.39 -5.46
CA VAL A 140 -7.46 -0.47 -4.81
C VAL A 140 -7.00 -0.92 -3.41
N THR A 141 -5.70 -1.16 -3.21
CA THR A 141 -5.16 -1.52 -1.89
C THR A 141 -5.31 -0.37 -0.88
N ASP A 142 -4.98 0.86 -1.29
CA ASP A 142 -5.09 2.03 -0.42
C ASP A 142 -6.54 2.30 -0.03
N PHE A 143 -7.46 2.20 -0.98
CA PHE A 143 -8.89 2.31 -0.69
C PHE A 143 -9.36 1.18 0.23
N ALA A 144 -8.99 -0.07 -0.05
CA ALA A 144 -9.35 -1.20 0.81
C ALA A 144 -8.93 -0.96 2.27
N LEU A 145 -7.68 -0.55 2.49
CA LEU A 145 -7.15 -0.23 3.82
C LEU A 145 -7.89 0.94 4.48
N ALA A 146 -8.18 2.01 3.74
CA ALA A 146 -8.94 3.13 4.28
C ALA A 146 -10.35 2.71 4.75
N PHE A 147 -11.07 1.92 3.95
CA PHE A 147 -12.39 1.40 4.32
C PHE A 147 -12.33 0.45 5.52
N LEU A 148 -11.35 -0.45 5.56
CA LEU A 148 -11.16 -1.37 6.68
C LEU A 148 -10.87 -0.63 7.99
N LEU A 149 -9.98 0.37 7.96
CA LEU A 149 -9.66 1.19 9.13
C LEU A 149 -10.87 1.99 9.62
N VAL A 150 -11.59 2.65 8.71
CA VAL A 150 -12.80 3.40 9.08
C VAL A 150 -13.90 2.49 9.61
N GLY A 151 -14.11 1.34 8.98
CA GLY A 151 -15.13 0.37 9.38
C GLY A 151 -14.90 -0.26 10.76
N THR A 152 -13.66 -0.21 11.27
CA THR A 152 -13.31 -0.76 12.59
C THR A 152 -13.94 0.03 13.75
N ASP A 153 -14.10 1.34 13.58
CA ASP A 153 -14.65 2.25 14.61
C ASP A 153 -16.15 2.55 14.45
N LEU A 154 -16.75 2.13 13.34
CA LEU A 154 -18.14 2.42 13.04
C LEU A 154 -19.05 1.32 13.60
N ASP A 155 -20.06 1.72 14.36
CA ASP A 155 -21.02 0.80 14.95
C ASP A 155 -22.22 0.50 14.02
N GLY A 156 -22.83 -0.66 14.27
CA GLY A 156 -24.07 -1.11 13.62
C GLY A 156 -23.95 -1.33 12.11
N ARG A 157 -25.09 -1.22 11.43
CA ARG A 157 -25.20 -1.55 9.99
C ARG A 157 -24.28 -0.71 9.10
N LEU A 158 -23.94 0.52 9.51
CA LEU A 158 -23.02 1.36 8.74
C LEU A 158 -21.60 0.77 8.78
N GLY A 159 -21.11 0.37 9.96
CA GLY A 159 -19.81 -0.27 10.11
C GLY A 159 -19.71 -1.58 9.35
N GLU A 160 -20.74 -2.43 9.45
CA GLU A 160 -20.80 -3.70 8.70
C GLU A 160 -20.66 -3.48 7.19
N VAL A 161 -21.43 -2.55 6.63
CA VAL A 161 -21.38 -2.25 5.19
C VAL A 161 -20.00 -1.72 4.78
N VAL A 162 -19.42 -0.83 5.58
CA VAL A 162 -18.08 -0.26 5.31
C VAL A 162 -17.00 -1.34 5.37
N LEU A 163 -17.05 -2.23 6.36
CA LEU A 163 -16.14 -3.37 6.47
C LEU A 163 -16.28 -4.32 5.28
N VAL A 164 -17.50 -4.69 4.89
CA VAL A 164 -17.74 -5.56 3.72
C VAL A 164 -17.16 -4.93 2.45
N ILE A 165 -17.36 -3.63 2.24
CA ILE A 165 -16.75 -2.91 1.12
C ILE A 165 -15.21 -3.00 1.20
N GLY A 166 -14.64 -2.78 2.39
CA GLY A 166 -13.21 -2.91 2.64
C GLY A 166 -12.67 -4.29 2.27
N TYR A 167 -13.32 -5.38 2.70
CA TYR A 167 -12.92 -6.74 2.38
C TYR A 167 -13.08 -7.10 0.90
N VAL A 168 -14.16 -6.63 0.25
CA VAL A 168 -14.36 -6.84 -1.18
C VAL A 168 -13.24 -6.14 -1.97
N LEU A 169 -12.95 -4.88 -1.64
CA LEU A 169 -11.83 -4.15 -2.25
C LEU A 169 -10.50 -4.84 -1.98
N PHE A 170 -10.29 -5.36 -0.76
CA PHE A 170 -9.08 -6.07 -0.39
C PHE A 170 -8.89 -7.38 -1.17
N ALA A 171 -9.98 -8.13 -1.39
CA ALA A 171 -9.97 -9.31 -2.24
C ALA A 171 -9.63 -8.96 -3.70
N ILE A 172 -10.24 -7.89 -4.24
CA ILE A 172 -9.92 -7.38 -5.58
C ILE A 172 -8.44 -6.94 -5.66
N ALA A 173 -7.94 -6.21 -4.67
CA ALA A 173 -6.54 -5.78 -4.58
C ALA A 173 -5.59 -7.00 -4.61
N THR A 174 -5.94 -8.07 -3.91
CA THR A 174 -5.16 -9.31 -3.90
C THR A 174 -5.15 -9.98 -5.27
N LEU A 175 -6.30 -10.07 -5.95
CA LEU A 175 -6.38 -10.60 -7.31
C LEU A 175 -5.54 -9.76 -8.29
N LEU A 176 -5.68 -8.43 -8.24
CA LEU A 176 -4.89 -7.51 -9.07
C LEU A 176 -3.39 -7.61 -8.78
N THR A 177 -3.01 -7.90 -7.53
CA THR A 177 -1.61 -8.15 -7.13
C THR A 177 -1.04 -9.35 -7.85
N VAL A 178 -1.76 -10.47 -7.85
CA VAL A 178 -1.34 -11.70 -8.54
C VAL A 178 -1.26 -11.47 -10.05
N ILE A 179 -2.33 -10.92 -10.65
CA ILE A 179 -2.38 -10.61 -12.09
C ILE A 179 -1.22 -9.69 -12.48
N SER A 180 -1.01 -8.62 -11.72
CA SER A 180 0.05 -7.66 -12.00
C SER A 180 1.44 -8.28 -11.82
N GLY A 181 1.65 -9.13 -10.82
CA GLY A 181 2.93 -9.83 -10.62
C GLY A 181 3.27 -10.73 -11.79
N VAL A 182 2.33 -11.58 -12.19
CA VAL A 182 2.47 -12.51 -13.33
C VAL A 182 2.70 -11.74 -14.63
N ASN A 183 1.85 -10.75 -14.92
CA ASN A 183 1.96 -9.95 -16.13
C ASN A 183 3.29 -9.20 -16.23
N TYR A 184 3.82 -8.72 -15.10
CA TYR A 184 5.09 -8.00 -15.07
C TYR A 184 6.28 -8.89 -15.40
N ILE A 185 6.30 -10.12 -14.88
CA ILE A 185 7.37 -11.09 -15.14
C ILE A 185 7.27 -11.61 -16.59
N LEU A 186 6.07 -11.98 -17.04
CA LEU A 186 5.86 -12.52 -18.39
C LEU A 186 6.16 -11.53 -19.52
N LYS A 187 5.93 -10.23 -19.30
CA LYS A 187 6.28 -9.19 -20.28
C LYS A 187 7.78 -8.93 -20.37
N ASN A 188 8.57 -9.36 -19.37
CA ASN A 188 9.99 -9.01 -19.27
C ASN A 188 10.88 -10.26 -19.03
N PRO A 189 10.71 -11.34 -19.80
CA PRO A 189 11.42 -12.60 -19.55
C PRO A 189 12.95 -12.46 -19.70
N ASP A 190 13.38 -11.50 -20.50
CA ASP A 190 14.80 -11.27 -20.80
C ASP A 190 15.58 -10.63 -19.65
N VAL A 191 14.89 -10.14 -18.60
CA VAL A 191 15.55 -9.59 -17.40
C VAL A 191 16.29 -10.65 -16.60
N LEU A 192 15.78 -11.90 -16.61
CA LEU A 192 16.33 -13.02 -15.87
C LEU A 192 17.28 -13.91 -16.68
N LYS A 193 17.44 -13.61 -17.98
CA LYS A 193 18.41 -14.31 -18.81
C LYS A 193 19.80 -13.72 -18.54
N ASP A 194 20.75 -14.58 -18.20
CA ASP A 194 22.15 -14.17 -18.16
C ASP A 194 22.57 -13.73 -19.57
N LYS A 195 23.16 -12.53 -19.67
CA LYS A 195 23.86 -12.14 -20.89
C LYS A 195 25.15 -12.96 -20.93
N ALA A 196 25.14 -14.03 -21.72
CA ALA A 196 26.34 -14.79 -22.07
C ALA A 196 27.37 -13.88 -22.75
#